data_AF-A0A2P6RU57-F1
#
_entry.id   AF-A0A2P6RU57-F1
#
_cell.length_a   1.000
_cell.length_b   1.000
_cell.length_c   1.000
_cell.angle_alpha   90.00
_cell.angle_beta   90.00
_cell.angle_gamma   90.00
#
_symmetry.space_group_name_H-M   'P 1'
#
loop_
_entity.id
_entity.type
_entity.pdbx_description
1 polymer ?
#
loop_
_entity_poly.entity_id
_entity_poly.type
_entity_poly.pdbx_seq_one_letter_code
_entity_poly.pdbx_strand_id
1 'polypeptide(L)'
;MHITCTPPCKFDFCWLCLGAWSEHGERTGGFYACNHYETAKQEGVYDEAEKRREMAKNSLERYTHYYERWATNQSQLHVTKSNDEQQCKAQFVKSQLCNFHKLWSTVLEDSSHCHSQEQPPLQAH
;
A
#
# COMPACT_ATOMS: atom_id res chain seq x y z
N MET A 1 21.37 14.05 32.26
CA MET A 1 21.29 14.14 30.78
C MET A 1 22.49 13.45 30.12
N HIS A 2 22.97 12.33 30.67
CA HIS A 2 24.11 11.58 30.14
C HIS A 2 23.61 10.43 29.27
N ILE A 3 24.14 10.27 28.07
CA ILE A 3 23.85 9.12 27.22
C ILE A 3 25.15 8.54 26.67
N THR A 4 25.22 7.20 26.68
CA THR A 4 26.31 6.43 26.08
C THR A 4 25.81 5.77 24.80
N CYS A 5 26.52 5.97 23.69
CA CYS A 5 26.22 5.33 22.42
C CYS A 5 26.40 3.80 22.52
N THR A 6 25.54 3.03 21.85
CA THR A 6 25.64 1.58 21.85
C THR A 6 26.89 1.11 21.07
N PRO A 7 27.42 -0.10 21.37
CA PRO A 7 28.54 -0.66 20.63
C PRO A 7 28.26 -0.72 19.11
N PRO A 8 29.25 -0.42 18.25
CA PRO A 8 30.69 -0.34 18.55
C PRO A 8 31.20 1.03 19.03
N CYS A 9 30.37 2.08 19.05
CA CYS A 9 30.81 3.46 19.26
C CYS A 9 31.19 3.79 20.71
N LYS A 10 30.35 3.44 21.69
CA LYS A 10 30.58 3.67 23.14
C LYS A 10 30.90 5.12 23.55
N PHE A 11 30.58 6.10 22.71
CA PHE A 11 30.82 7.52 23.00
C PHE A 11 29.81 8.05 24.03
N ASP A 12 30.32 8.77 25.03
CA ASP A 12 29.56 9.42 26.10
C ASP A 12 29.29 10.89 25.76
N PHE A 13 28.03 11.28 25.72
CA PHE A 13 27.62 12.64 25.36
C PHE A 13 26.44 13.15 26.17
N CYS A 14 26.27 14.47 26.15
CA CYS A 14 25.14 15.14 26.77
C CYS A 14 23.93 15.13 25.82
N TRP A 15 22.79 14.64 26.30
CA TRP A 15 21.57 14.56 25.48
C TRP A 15 21.02 15.94 25.05
N LEU A 16 21.31 16.99 25.81
CA LEU A 16 20.83 18.34 25.51
C LEU A 16 21.65 19.01 24.40
N CYS A 17 22.95 19.16 24.61
CA CYS A 17 23.80 19.88 23.67
C CYS A 17 24.45 19.00 22.60
N LEU A 18 24.40 17.68 22.75
CA LEU A 18 25.11 16.68 21.92
C LEU A 18 26.64 16.80 21.95
N GLY A 19 27.20 17.53 22.92
CA GLY A 19 28.64 17.63 23.18
C GLY A 19 29.18 16.49 24.04
N ALA A 20 30.51 16.36 24.11
CA ALA A 20 31.18 15.32 24.87
C ALA A 20 30.84 15.40 26.37
N TRP A 21 30.56 14.24 26.99
CA TRP A 21 30.23 14.22 28.42
C TRP A 21 31.42 14.61 29.30
N SER A 22 32.66 14.37 28.83
CA SER A 22 33.89 14.74 29.52
C SER A 22 34.04 16.25 29.76
N GLU A 23 33.35 17.09 28.98
CA GLU A 23 33.38 18.54 29.13
C GLU A 23 32.35 19.06 30.14
N HIS A 24 31.47 18.17 30.61
CA HIS A 24 30.42 18.50 31.57
C HIS A 24 30.91 18.31 33.01
N GLY A 25 30.71 19.33 33.84
CA GLY A 25 31.08 19.36 35.25
C GLY A 25 30.53 20.62 35.93
N GLU A 26 31.13 21.05 37.05
CA GLU A 26 30.68 22.27 37.74
C GLU A 26 30.67 23.51 36.83
N ARG A 27 31.64 23.61 35.92
CA ARG A 27 31.79 24.73 34.99
C ARG A 27 30.63 24.87 33.98
N THR A 28 29.88 23.80 33.72
CA THR A 28 28.77 23.78 32.77
C THR A 28 27.39 23.78 33.45
N GLY A 29 27.33 24.00 34.76
CA GLY A 29 26.09 23.94 35.55
C GLY A 29 25.89 22.64 36.32
N GLY A 30 26.91 21.78 36.39
CA GLY A 30 26.89 20.48 37.06
C GLY A 30 26.73 19.31 36.10
N PHE A 31 26.63 18.09 36.67
CA PHE A 31 26.53 16.86 35.90
C PHE A 31 25.12 16.58 35.35
N TYR A 32 24.11 17.36 35.74
CA TYR A 32 22.72 17.13 35.29
C TYR A 32 22.07 18.35 34.63
N ALA A 33 22.68 19.53 34.73
CA ALA A 33 22.26 20.74 34.02
C ALA A 33 23.33 21.15 32.99
N CYS A 34 22.89 21.72 31.87
CA CYS A 34 23.77 22.13 30.77
C CYS A 34 23.52 23.61 30.43
N ASN A 35 24.33 24.49 31.02
CA ASN A 35 24.22 25.94 30.80
C ASN A 35 24.50 26.31 29.35
N HIS A 36 25.41 25.59 28.67
CA HIS A 36 25.69 25.82 27.26
C HIS A 36 24.45 25.61 26.38
N TYR A 37 23.64 24.58 26.68
CA TYR A 37 22.38 24.35 25.97
C TYR A 37 21.38 25.46 26.26
N GLU A 38 21.21 25.85 27.53
CA GLU A 38 20.27 26.92 27.89
C GLU A 38 20.62 28.26 27.22
N THR A 39 21.90 28.62 27.18
CA THR A 39 22.37 29.82 26.47
C THR A 39 22.15 29.71 24.97
N ALA A 40 22.56 28.61 24.34
CA ALA A 40 22.39 28.42 22.90
C ALA A 40 20.91 28.34 22.45
N LYS A 41 20.03 27.85 23.34
CA LYS A 41 18.58 27.86 23.15
C LYS A 41 18.01 29.28 23.24
N GLN A 42 18.46 30.08 24.20
CA GLN A 42 18.07 31.50 24.31
C GLN A 42 18.57 32.34 23.12
N GLU A 43 19.72 31.99 22.57
CA GLU A 43 20.30 32.61 21.37
C GLU A 43 19.68 32.12 20.05
N GLY A 44 18.75 31.15 20.09
CA GLY A 44 18.04 30.64 18.91
C GLY A 44 18.88 29.76 17.98
N VAL A 45 20.10 29.36 18.39
CA VAL A 45 21.01 28.56 17.55
C VAL A 45 20.45 27.16 17.28
N TYR A 46 19.76 26.57 18.27
CA TYR A 46 19.15 25.25 18.12
C TYR A 46 17.92 25.25 17.20
N ASP A 47 17.21 26.37 17.04
CA ASP A 47 16.03 26.44 16.18
C ASP A 47 16.38 26.20 14.71
N GLU A 48 17.52 26.69 14.23
CA GLU A 48 17.94 26.46 12.84
C GLU A 48 18.45 25.04 12.59
N ALA A 49 19.11 24.41 13.57
CA ALA A 49 19.51 23.01 13.46
C ALA A 49 18.28 22.08 13.47
N GLU A 50 17.31 22.35 14.33
CA GLU A 50 16.04 21.62 14.40
C GLU A 50 15.23 21.81 13.11
N LYS A 51 15.14 23.03 12.60
CA LYS A 51 14.49 23.34 11.32
C LYS A 51 15.13 22.61 10.14
N ARG A 52 16.47 22.46 10.11
CA ARG A 52 17.15 21.65 9.09
C ARG A 52 16.79 20.17 9.19
N ARG A 53 16.69 19.62 10.40
CA ARG A 53 16.24 18.23 10.63
C ARG A 53 14.80 18.05 10.18
N GLU A 54 13.93 18.99 10.53
CA GLU A 54 12.52 18.94 10.14
C GLU A 54 12.36 19.05 8.62
N MET A 55 13.14 19.90 7.94
CA MET A 55 13.17 19.96 6.47
C MET A 55 13.62 18.64 5.83
N ALA A 56 14.67 18.01 6.37
CA ALA A 56 15.14 16.71 5.88
C ALA A 56 14.07 15.62 6.08
N LYS A 57 13.45 15.57 7.26
CA LYS A 57 12.34 14.66 7.57
C LYS A 57 11.15 14.87 6.63
N ASN A 58 10.73 16.12 6.44
CA ASN A 58 9.62 16.46 5.55
C ASN A 58 9.91 16.05 4.09
N SER A 59 11.15 16.20 3.63
CA SER A 59 11.54 15.77 2.28
C SER A 59 11.42 14.25 2.10
N LEU A 60 11.80 13.49 3.14
CA LEU A 60 11.70 12.03 3.13
C LEU A 60 10.25 11.56 3.21
N GLU A 61 9.44 12.13 4.11
CA GLU A 61 8.02 11.82 4.24
C GLU A 61 7.27 12.08 2.93
N ARG A 62 7.59 13.19 2.26
CA ARG A 62 7.02 13.53 0.96
C ARG A 62 7.37 12.49 -0.10
N TYR A 63 8.63 12.06 -0.16
CA TYR A 63 9.06 11.00 -1.07
C TYR A 63 8.29 9.70 -0.81
N THR A 64 8.23 9.26 0.45
CA THR A 64 7.54 8.02 0.85
C THR A 64 6.06 8.06 0.45
N HIS A 65 5.36 9.16 0.74
CA HIS A 65 3.94 9.30 0.39
C HIS A 65 3.67 9.09 -1.10
N TYR A 66 4.45 9.74 -1.97
CA TYR A 66 4.25 9.62 -3.42
C TYR A 66 4.70 8.26 -3.95
N TYR A 67 5.77 7.69 -3.39
CA TYR A 67 6.27 6.39 -3.78
C TYR A 67 5.27 5.26 -3.47
N GLU A 68 4.71 5.23 -2.25
CA GLU A 68 3.74 4.20 -1.84
C GLU A 68 2.49 4.21 -2.74
N ARG A 69 1.99 5.41 -3.08
CA ARG A 69 0.85 5.57 -3.98
C ARG A 69 1.16 5.11 -5.39
N TRP A 70 2.34 5.45 -5.91
CA TRP A 70 2.79 4.98 -7.22
C TRP A 70 2.92 3.45 -7.25
N ALA A 71 3.56 2.85 -6.25
CA ALA A 71 3.75 1.40 -6.15
C ALA A 71 2.40 0.67 -6.04
N THR A 72 1.47 1.21 -5.26
CA THR A 72 0.10 0.67 -5.16
C THR A 72 -0.62 0.78 -6.50
N ASN A 73 -0.53 1.92 -7.19
CA ASN A 73 -1.16 2.06 -8.51
C ASN A 73 -0.58 1.05 -9.52
N GLN A 74 0.73 0.79 -9.50
CA GLN A 74 1.34 -0.24 -10.34
C GLN A 74 0.81 -1.64 -10.04
N SER A 75 0.65 -2.00 -8.76
CA SER A 75 0.09 -3.29 -8.39
C SER A 75 -1.38 -3.41 -8.81
N GLN A 76 -2.17 -2.34 -8.66
CA GLN A 76 -3.55 -2.28 -9.15
C GLN A 76 -3.61 -2.51 -10.66
N LEU A 77 -2.76 -1.83 -11.45
CA LEU A 77 -2.72 -1.98 -12.91
C LEU A 77 -2.42 -3.43 -13.36
N HIS A 78 -1.58 -4.15 -12.63
CA HIS A 78 -1.35 -5.57 -12.90
C HIS A 78 -2.61 -6.39 -12.61
N VAL A 79 -3.25 -6.16 -11.46
CA VAL A 79 -4.46 -6.87 -11.05
C VAL A 79 -5.63 -6.59 -12.01
N THR A 80 -5.83 -5.34 -12.43
CA THR A 80 -6.89 -5.00 -13.39
C THR A 80 -6.69 -5.74 -14.71
N LYS A 81 -5.46 -5.75 -15.25
CA LYS A 81 -5.16 -6.49 -16.48
C LYS A 81 -5.47 -7.98 -16.36
N SER A 82 -5.10 -8.62 -15.25
CA SER A 82 -5.42 -10.04 -15.04
C SER A 82 -6.91 -10.29 -14.88
N ASN A 83 -7.63 -9.38 -14.22
CA ASN A 83 -9.08 -9.49 -14.03
C ASN A 83 -9.82 -9.29 -15.34
N ASP A 84 -9.40 -8.33 -16.17
CA ASP A 84 -9.98 -8.06 -17.49
C ASP A 84 -9.84 -9.29 -18.40
N GLU A 85 -8.67 -9.96 -18.37
CA GLU A 85 -8.44 -11.20 -19.10
C GLU A 85 -9.37 -12.33 -18.63
N GLN A 86 -9.50 -12.52 -17.32
CA GLN A 86 -10.39 -13.52 -16.74
C GLN A 86 -11.86 -13.22 -17.07
N GLN A 87 -12.27 -11.95 -17.03
CA GLN A 87 -13.63 -11.53 -17.35
C GLN A 87 -13.96 -11.79 -18.82
N CYS A 88 -13.02 -11.51 -19.74
CA CYS A 88 -13.19 -11.82 -21.15
C CYS A 88 -13.39 -13.34 -21.37
N LYS A 89 -12.57 -14.18 -20.72
CA LYS A 89 -12.71 -15.64 -20.76
C LYS A 89 -14.06 -16.11 -20.21
N ALA A 90 -14.48 -15.58 -19.05
CA ALA A 90 -15.77 -15.91 -18.45
C ALA A 90 -16.94 -15.49 -19.36
N GLN A 91 -16.85 -14.33 -20.02
CA GLN A 91 -17.87 -13.85 -20.94
C GLN A 91 -17.96 -14.72 -22.21
N PHE A 92 -16.84 -15.20 -22.73
CA PHE A 92 -16.82 -16.18 -23.82
C PHE A 92 -17.53 -17.48 -23.42
N VAL A 93 -17.18 -18.07 -22.27
CA VAL A 93 -17.83 -19.30 -21.79
C VAL A 93 -19.33 -19.09 -21.58
N LYS A 94 -19.73 -17.96 -21.00
CA LYS A 94 -21.15 -17.60 -20.83
C LYS A 94 -21.88 -17.50 -22.17
N SER A 95 -21.24 -16.96 -23.20
CA SER A 95 -21.80 -16.90 -24.56
C SER A 95 -21.96 -18.30 -25.15
N GLN A 96 -20.98 -19.18 -25.00
CA GLN A 96 -21.05 -20.57 -25.46
C GLN A 96 -22.20 -21.33 -24.77
N LEU A 97 -22.35 -21.19 -23.45
CA LEU A 97 -23.45 -21.78 -22.70
C LEU A 97 -24.82 -21.26 -23.15
N CYS A 98 -24.93 -19.96 -23.43
CA CYS A 98 -26.17 -19.38 -23.94
C CYS A 98 -26.51 -19.91 -25.35
N ASN A 99 -25.51 -20.06 -26.22
CA ASN A 99 -25.69 -20.66 -27.54
C ASN A 99 -26.11 -22.13 -27.44
N PHE A 100 -25.49 -22.90 -26.55
CA PHE A 100 -25.86 -24.29 -26.28
C PHE A 100 -27.29 -24.41 -25.76
N HIS A 101 -27.70 -23.54 -24.83
CA HIS A 101 -29.07 -23.50 -24.33
C HIS A 101 -30.08 -23.21 -25.45
N LYS A 102 -29.80 -22.23 -26.32
CA LYS A 102 -30.66 -21.92 -27.48
C LYS A 102 -30.77 -23.10 -28.46
N LEU A 103 -29.66 -23.78 -28.74
CA LEU A 103 -29.64 -24.97 -29.59
C LEU A 103 -30.46 -26.11 -28.99
N TRP A 104 -30.34 -26.35 -27.68
CA TRP A 104 -31.12 -27.39 -27.01
C TRP A 104 -32.63 -27.07 -26.97
N SER A 105 -33.01 -25.81 -26.68
CA SER A 105 -34.41 -25.39 -26.66
C SER A 105 -35.09 -25.53 -28.03
N THR A 106 -34.41 -25.14 -29.10
CA THR A 106 -34.93 -25.30 -30.49
C THR A 106 -35.09 -26.77 -30.87
N VAL A 107 -34.14 -27.63 -30.49
CA VAL A 107 -34.25 -29.08 -30.69
C VAL A 107 -35.42 -29.70 -29.91
N LEU A 108 -35.73 -29.21 -28.70
CA LEU A 108 -36.89 -29.66 -27.92
C LEU A 108 -38.22 -29.22 -28.56
N GLU A 109 -38.29 -27.99 -29.08
CA GLU A 109 -39.46 -27.45 -29.76
C GLU A 109 -39.73 -28.18 -31.09
N ASP A 110 -38.69 -28.49 -31.88
CA ASP A 110 -38.79 -29.26 -33.13
C ASP A 110 -39.17 -30.73 -32.89
N SER A 111 -38.67 -31.35 -31.81
CA SER A 111 -39.05 -32.73 -31.42
C SER A 111 -40.53 -32.84 -31.04
N SER A 112 -41.10 -31.78 -30.47
CA SER A 112 -42.52 -31.68 -30.11
C SER A 112 -43.42 -31.56 -31.35
N HIS A 113 -42.92 -30.94 -32.42
CA HIS A 113 -43.62 -30.78 -33.69
C HIS A 113 -43.66 -32.09 -34.52
N CYS A 114 -42.63 -32.92 -34.41
CA CYS A 114 -42.53 -34.18 -35.15
C CYS A 114 -43.49 -35.28 -34.63
N HIS A 115 -43.82 -35.28 -33.34
CA HIS A 115 -44.77 -36.25 -32.74
C HIS A 115 -46.24 -36.09 -33.17
N SER A 116 -46.60 -34.99 -33.85
CA SER A 116 -47.97 -34.75 -34.33
C SER A 116 -48.21 -35.16 -35.79
N GLN A 117 -47.19 -35.66 -36.51
CA GLN A 117 -47.31 -36.02 -37.93
C GLN A 117 -47.35 -37.54 -38.20
N GLU A 118 -47.26 -38.40 -37.19
CA GLU A 118 -47.34 -39.87 -37.34
C GLU A 118 -48.63 -40.50 -36.81
N GLN A 119 -49.80 -39.96 -37.17
CA GLN A 119 -51.06 -40.69 -37.02
C GLN A 119 -51.67 -41.00 -38.40
N PRO A 120 -51.64 -42.25 -38.87
CA PRO A 120 -52.36 -42.62 -40.09
C PRO A 120 -53.88 -42.55 -39.86
N PRO A 121 -54.68 -42.16 -40.85
CA PRO A 121 -56.12 -42.00 -40.69
C PRO A 121 -56.78 -43.37 -40.48
N LEU A 122 -57.46 -43.55 -39.35
CA LEU A 122 -58.32 -44.70 -39.08
C LEU A 122 -59.49 -44.69 -40.09
N GLN A 123 -59.57 -45.76 -40.89
CA GLN A 123 -60.68 -46.02 -41.80
C GLN A 123 -61.95 -46.33 -41.01
N ALA A 124 -63.02 -45.62 -41.35
CA ALA A 124 -64.37 -45.83 -40.84
C ALA A 124 -65.00 -47.11 -41.43
N HIS A 125 -65.69 -47.86 -40.59
CA HIS A 125 -66.61 -48.94 -40.95
C HIS A 125 -68.00 -48.64 -40.38
#